data_AF-A0A832Z9D9-F1
#
_entry.id   AF-A0A832Z9D9-F1
#
_cell.length_a   1.000
_cell.length_b   1.000
_cell.length_c   1.000
_cell.angle_alpha   90.00
_cell.angle_beta   90.00
_cell.angle_gamma   90.00
#
_symmetry.space_group_name_H-M   'P 1'
#
loop_
_entity.id
_entity.type
_entity.pdbx_description
1 polymer ?
#
loop_
_entity_poly.entity_id
_entity_poly.type
_entity_poly.pdbx_seq_one_letter_code
_entity_poly.pdbx_strand_id
1 'polypeptide(L)'
;MRVWITTVGTSSFAVFNSLWMAIVGDSYYPDKVYLLWNDRVKGNMEKIKEYIKALKEAYGRTIIIDDTYRVDEEDFKIFTKTLTEIIKKEKLEGNEIAIDMTPGRKFMSAFSMYAGVEGVEAGKFKADRVYYLHLKDPSYMNLPLYLIPFSIQELLEMKSKLSGKERKKEPLRLEGRKDEMKVTRRELMAVINQEFLIGRGSFRIKVSTQELATISLRENENLAAVSIVKNFENLKLPSYVGDSELFNSVLNASGIRELKATLDGERWMNEEELYRWLLSKIKEKETRYITFDTNSLIFGIPQRFLEFLDRQRDRTYSLNLAISRIVETELTREKSKILRDGRFFDEYVPDSDYWNQPSPKDRLFKLGQLQLKLLNERNAILIEPTR
;
A
#
# COMPACT_ATOMS: atom_id res chain seq x y z
N MET A 1 -3.24 -12.49 -31.14
CA MET A 1 -2.34 -11.74 -30.23
C MET A 1 -3.18 -10.99 -29.20
N ARG A 2 -2.56 -10.55 -28.10
CA ARG A 2 -3.16 -9.62 -27.12
C ARG A 2 -2.70 -8.20 -27.38
N VAL A 3 -3.64 -7.27 -27.37
CA VAL A 3 -3.43 -5.87 -27.69
C VAL A 3 -3.83 -5.02 -26.49
N TRP A 4 -3.00 -4.04 -26.16
CA TRP A 4 -3.28 -3.02 -25.16
C TRP A 4 -3.40 -1.67 -25.83
N ILE A 5 -4.52 -0.96 -25.62
CA ILE A 5 -4.73 0.39 -26.14
C ILE A 5 -4.77 1.35 -24.96
N THR A 6 -3.94 2.38 -24.97
CA THR A 6 -3.92 3.39 -23.90
C THR A 6 -3.67 4.78 -24.45
N THR A 7 -4.14 5.79 -23.72
CA THR A 7 -3.72 7.17 -23.93
C THR A 7 -2.46 7.49 -23.14
N VAL A 8 -1.66 8.43 -23.65
CA VAL A 8 -0.53 9.01 -22.91
C VAL A 8 -1.01 10.32 -22.31
N GLY A 9 -0.98 10.39 -20.97
CA GLY A 9 -1.32 11.61 -20.23
C GLY A 9 -0.08 12.30 -19.64
N THR A 10 -0.35 13.21 -18.70
CA THR A 10 0.69 13.96 -17.96
C THR A 10 1.47 13.12 -16.94
N SER A 11 0.96 11.94 -16.55
CA SER A 11 1.67 10.98 -15.71
C SER A 11 2.05 9.73 -16.51
N SER A 12 3.34 9.46 -16.63
CA SER A 12 3.86 8.21 -17.23
C SER A 12 3.50 6.99 -16.38
N PHE A 13 3.48 7.14 -15.05
CA PHE A 13 3.14 6.05 -14.13
C PHE A 13 1.65 5.66 -14.18
N ALA A 14 0.74 6.60 -14.48
CA ALA A 14 -0.66 6.26 -14.67
C ALA A 14 -0.87 5.27 -15.84
N VAL A 15 -0.07 5.41 -16.89
CA VAL A 15 -0.07 4.50 -18.06
C VAL A 15 0.65 3.20 -17.71
N PHE A 16 1.88 3.32 -17.22
CA PHE A 16 2.75 2.17 -17.01
C PHE A 16 2.28 1.25 -15.89
N ASN A 17 1.83 1.79 -14.76
CA ASN A 17 1.38 0.97 -13.63
C ASN A 17 0.10 0.20 -13.98
N SER A 18 -0.80 0.77 -14.78
CA SER A 18 -2.04 0.10 -15.21
C SER A 18 -1.72 -1.13 -16.08
N LEU A 19 -0.82 -0.97 -17.05
CA LEU A 19 -0.30 -2.08 -17.86
C LEU A 19 0.42 -3.12 -16.98
N TRP A 20 1.32 -2.68 -16.11
CA TRP A 20 2.10 -3.58 -15.26
C TRP A 20 1.18 -4.37 -14.32
N MET A 21 0.19 -3.70 -13.72
CA MET A 21 -0.80 -4.33 -12.85
C MET A 21 -1.67 -5.35 -13.60
N ALA A 22 -2.05 -5.08 -14.85
CA ALA A 22 -2.79 -6.04 -15.67
C ALA A 22 -1.96 -7.30 -16.00
N ILE A 23 -0.66 -7.13 -16.21
CA ILE A 23 0.28 -8.25 -16.40
C ILE A 23 0.38 -9.10 -15.13
N VAL A 24 0.63 -8.49 -13.97
CA VAL A 24 0.94 -9.26 -12.75
C VAL A 24 -0.31 -9.76 -12.02
N GLY A 25 -1.39 -8.96 -12.03
CA GLY A 25 -2.62 -9.24 -11.30
C GLY A 25 -3.71 -9.94 -12.10
N ASP A 26 -3.66 -9.92 -13.43
CA ASP A 26 -4.67 -10.57 -14.29
C ASP A 26 -4.05 -11.38 -15.45
N SER A 27 -2.73 -11.61 -15.42
CA SER A 27 -1.98 -12.33 -16.45
C SER A 27 -2.26 -11.85 -17.89
N TYR A 28 -2.65 -10.58 -18.05
CA TYR A 28 -2.89 -9.97 -19.35
C TYR A 28 -1.58 -9.41 -19.89
N TYR A 29 -0.83 -10.27 -20.56
CA TYR A 29 0.41 -9.91 -21.22
C TYR A 29 0.15 -9.51 -22.68
N PRO A 30 0.27 -8.22 -23.07
CA PRO A 30 0.06 -7.82 -24.46
C PRO A 30 1.28 -8.14 -25.32
N ASP A 31 1.03 -8.57 -26.56
CA ASP A 31 2.05 -8.67 -27.61
C ASP A 31 2.25 -7.31 -28.31
N LYS A 32 1.22 -6.45 -28.27
CA LYS A 32 1.23 -5.12 -28.89
C LYS A 32 0.60 -4.07 -27.97
N VAL A 33 1.24 -2.90 -27.88
CA VAL A 33 0.76 -1.73 -27.14
C VAL A 33 0.59 -0.55 -28.10
N TYR A 34 -0.61 0.00 -28.18
CA TYR A 34 -0.90 1.27 -28.84
C TYR A 34 -0.81 2.42 -27.84
N LEU A 35 0.04 3.40 -28.13
CA LEU A 35 0.19 4.63 -27.37
C LEU A 35 -0.45 5.78 -28.15
N LEU A 36 -1.61 6.24 -27.72
CA LEU A 36 -2.28 7.42 -28.28
C LEU A 36 -1.74 8.67 -27.59
N TRP A 37 -1.06 9.56 -28.32
CA TRP A 37 -0.33 10.68 -27.72
C TRP A 37 -0.47 11.98 -28.52
N ASN A 38 -0.05 13.11 -27.93
CA ASN A 38 0.10 14.39 -28.63
C ASN A 38 1.46 15.03 -28.30
N ASP A 39 1.84 16.06 -29.04
CA ASP A 39 3.15 16.72 -28.89
C ASP A 39 3.40 17.25 -27.46
N ARG A 40 2.36 17.59 -26.68
CA ARG A 40 2.50 18.07 -25.29
C ARG A 40 2.99 16.98 -24.34
N VAL A 41 2.74 15.70 -24.65
CA VAL A 41 3.10 14.55 -23.80
C VAL A 41 4.22 13.68 -24.38
N LYS A 42 4.90 14.14 -25.45
CA LYS A 42 5.96 13.38 -26.13
C LYS A 42 7.06 12.89 -25.16
N GLY A 43 7.47 13.72 -24.20
CA GLY A 43 8.46 13.34 -23.19
C GLY A 43 7.98 12.20 -22.28
N ASN A 44 6.68 12.13 -21.97
CA ASN A 44 6.10 11.03 -21.21
C ASN A 44 5.98 9.76 -22.04
N MET A 45 5.61 9.89 -23.32
CA MET A 45 5.54 8.76 -24.25
C MET A 45 6.90 8.06 -24.39
N GLU A 46 8.01 8.80 -24.54
CA GLU A 46 9.35 8.17 -24.60
C GLU A 46 9.72 7.46 -23.30
N LYS A 47 9.42 8.04 -22.13
CA LYS A 47 9.60 7.36 -20.83
C LYS A 47 8.80 6.06 -20.74
N ILE A 48 7.54 6.08 -21.19
CA ILE A 48 6.68 4.89 -21.20
C ILE A 48 7.29 3.81 -22.12
N LYS A 49 7.86 4.18 -23.26
CA LYS A 49 8.55 3.24 -24.15
C LYS A 49 9.75 2.58 -23.48
N GLU A 50 10.56 3.36 -22.77
CA GLU A 50 11.67 2.83 -21.97
C GLU A 50 11.18 1.88 -20.88
N TYR A 51 10.09 2.22 -20.18
CA TYR A 51 9.52 1.35 -19.15
C TYR A 51 8.96 0.05 -19.73
N ILE A 52 8.24 0.10 -20.86
CA ILE A 52 7.75 -1.10 -21.56
C ILE A 52 8.93 -1.95 -22.05
N LYS A 53 10.03 -1.33 -22.47
CA LYS A 53 11.26 -2.05 -22.86
C LYS A 53 11.88 -2.78 -21.66
N ALA A 54 12.01 -2.11 -20.51
CA ALA A 54 12.48 -2.75 -19.29
C ALA A 54 11.55 -3.88 -18.85
N LEU A 55 10.23 -3.69 -18.98
CA LEU A 55 9.22 -4.68 -18.63
C LEU A 55 9.33 -5.93 -19.50
N LYS A 56 9.42 -5.78 -20.82
CA LYS A 56 9.52 -6.94 -21.73
C LYS A 56 10.82 -7.73 -21.49
N GLU A 57 11.93 -7.04 -21.18
CA GLU A 57 13.21 -7.67 -20.82
C GLU A 57 13.09 -8.44 -19.50
N ALA A 58 12.51 -7.82 -18.47
CA ALA A 58 12.36 -8.42 -17.15
C ALA A 58 11.52 -9.71 -17.13
N TYR A 59 10.52 -9.80 -18.01
CA TYR A 59 9.65 -10.99 -18.11
C TYR A 59 10.01 -11.91 -19.29
N GLY A 60 11.08 -11.62 -20.04
CA GLY A 60 11.52 -12.45 -21.17
C GLY A 60 10.48 -12.55 -22.29
N ARG A 61 9.78 -11.45 -22.59
CA ARG A 61 8.71 -11.39 -23.59
C ARG A 61 8.99 -10.36 -24.68
N THR A 62 8.21 -10.43 -25.75
CA THR A 62 8.22 -9.44 -26.83
C THR A 62 6.96 -8.59 -26.74
N ILE A 63 7.14 -7.26 -26.69
CA ILE A 63 6.05 -6.29 -26.78
C ILE A 63 6.39 -5.32 -27.91
N ILE A 64 5.52 -5.24 -28.91
CA ILE A 64 5.59 -4.28 -30.00
C ILE A 64 4.90 -2.99 -29.54
N ILE A 65 5.58 -1.85 -29.68
CA ILE A 65 5.00 -0.54 -29.34
C ILE A 65 4.64 0.18 -30.65
N ASP A 66 3.40 0.64 -30.74
CA ASP A 66 2.88 1.43 -31.85
C ASP A 66 2.47 2.81 -31.32
N ASP A 67 3.30 3.81 -31.61
CA ASP A 67 3.12 5.22 -31.26
C ASP A 67 2.81 6.07 -32.49
N THR A 68 2.28 5.46 -33.56
CA THR A 68 1.99 6.20 -34.81
C THR A 68 0.75 7.10 -34.73
N TYR A 69 -0.10 6.87 -33.73
CA TYR A 69 -1.40 7.53 -33.60
C TYR A 69 -1.32 8.78 -32.72
N ARG A 70 -1.37 9.94 -33.40
CA ARG A 70 -1.46 11.23 -32.73
C ARG A 70 -2.91 11.63 -32.48
N VAL A 71 -3.22 12.00 -31.25
CA VAL A 71 -4.57 12.39 -30.83
C VAL A 71 -4.51 13.59 -29.88
N ASP A 72 -5.21 14.67 -30.24
CA ASP A 72 -5.34 15.84 -29.38
C ASP A 72 -6.25 15.53 -28.16
N GLU A 73 -5.85 16.03 -26.99
CA GLU A 73 -6.61 15.96 -25.75
C GLU A 73 -7.90 16.79 -25.75
N GLU A 74 -8.14 17.59 -26.78
CA GLU A 74 -9.35 18.41 -26.90
C GLU A 74 -10.24 18.00 -28.08
N ASP A 75 -9.76 17.09 -28.95
CA ASP A 75 -10.51 16.63 -30.13
C ASP A 75 -11.23 15.29 -29.88
N PHE A 76 -12.50 15.41 -29.52
CA PHE A 76 -13.42 14.30 -29.30
C PHE A 76 -13.58 13.42 -30.55
N LYS A 77 -13.60 14.03 -31.75
CA LYS A 77 -13.87 13.32 -33.01
C LYS A 77 -12.66 12.52 -33.45
N ILE A 78 -11.46 13.11 -33.39
CA ILE A 78 -10.23 12.42 -33.76
C ILE A 78 -9.99 11.25 -32.79
N PHE A 79 -10.14 11.46 -31.48
CA PHE A 79 -9.96 10.39 -30.50
C PHE A 79 -10.90 9.19 -30.76
N THR A 80 -12.19 9.46 -30.92
CA THR A 80 -13.19 8.41 -31.14
C THR A 80 -13.00 7.68 -32.47
N LYS A 81 -12.64 8.41 -33.54
CA LYS A 81 -12.32 7.83 -34.85
C LYS A 81 -11.09 6.93 -34.76
N THR A 82 -9.99 7.41 -34.18
CA THR A 82 -8.75 6.64 -34.02
C THR A 82 -8.97 5.38 -33.19
N LEU A 83 -9.67 5.50 -32.05
CA LEU A 83 -9.99 4.35 -31.20
C LEU A 83 -10.83 3.31 -31.97
N THR A 84 -11.82 3.76 -32.75
CA THR A 84 -12.66 2.91 -33.60
C THR A 84 -11.84 2.18 -34.65
N GLU A 85 -10.94 2.89 -35.35
CA GLU A 85 -10.09 2.33 -36.39
C GLU A 85 -9.16 1.23 -35.84
N ILE A 86 -8.53 1.48 -34.69
CA ILE A 86 -7.64 0.50 -34.04
C ILE A 86 -8.45 -0.73 -33.61
N ILE A 87 -9.58 -0.54 -32.92
CA ILE A 87 -10.40 -1.66 -32.45
C ILE A 87 -10.87 -2.51 -33.62
N LYS A 88 -11.37 -1.88 -34.68
CA LYS A 88 -11.83 -2.57 -35.88
C LYS A 88 -10.72 -3.37 -36.54
N LYS A 89 -9.56 -2.74 -36.78
CA LYS A 89 -8.40 -3.38 -37.40
C LYS A 89 -7.99 -4.63 -36.61
N GLU A 90 -7.76 -4.49 -35.32
CA GLU A 90 -7.29 -5.57 -34.46
C GLU A 90 -8.32 -6.69 -34.31
N LYS A 91 -9.61 -6.35 -34.29
CA LYS A 91 -10.68 -7.35 -34.28
C LYS A 91 -10.81 -8.12 -35.58
N LEU A 92 -10.62 -7.48 -36.73
CA LEU A 92 -10.61 -8.17 -38.02
C LEU A 92 -9.42 -9.13 -38.15
N GLU A 93 -8.31 -8.83 -37.48
CA GLU A 93 -7.14 -9.71 -37.37
C GLU A 93 -7.32 -10.83 -36.31
N GLY A 94 -8.45 -10.87 -35.61
CA GLY A 94 -8.75 -11.89 -34.60
C GLY A 94 -8.05 -11.69 -33.25
N ASN A 95 -7.54 -10.48 -32.96
CA ASN A 95 -6.80 -10.20 -31.74
C ASN A 95 -7.72 -9.94 -30.53
N GLU A 96 -7.22 -10.29 -29.34
CA GLU A 96 -7.83 -9.94 -28.06
C GLU A 96 -7.41 -8.50 -27.70
N ILE A 97 -8.35 -7.65 -27.34
CA ILE A 97 -8.13 -6.22 -27.09
C ILE A 97 -8.50 -5.87 -25.65
N ALA A 98 -7.57 -5.20 -24.98
CA ALA A 98 -7.79 -4.51 -23.72
C ALA A 98 -7.60 -3.01 -23.92
N ILE A 99 -8.50 -2.22 -23.33
CA ILE A 99 -8.38 -0.76 -23.31
C ILE A 99 -8.08 -0.31 -21.87
N ASP A 100 -7.06 0.54 -21.71
CA ASP A 100 -6.78 1.26 -20.48
C ASP A 100 -7.54 2.59 -20.48
N MET A 101 -8.46 2.74 -19.52
CA MET A 101 -9.20 3.99 -19.32
C MET A 101 -8.65 4.85 -18.17
N THR A 102 -7.53 4.42 -17.56
CA THR A 102 -6.90 5.12 -16.42
C THR A 102 -6.27 6.46 -16.82
N PRO A 103 -5.41 6.53 -17.85
CA PRO A 103 -4.79 7.79 -18.25
C PRO A 103 -5.71 8.62 -19.16
N GLY A 104 -5.35 9.90 -19.28
CA GLY A 104 -5.99 10.83 -20.20
C GLY A 104 -7.08 11.69 -19.56
N ARG A 105 -7.79 12.44 -20.40
CA ARG A 105 -8.88 13.31 -19.99
C ARG A 105 -10.15 12.48 -19.74
N LYS A 106 -11.05 12.97 -18.88
CA LYS A 106 -12.29 12.26 -18.51
C LYS A 106 -13.12 11.77 -19.70
N PHE A 107 -13.19 12.54 -20.79
CA PHE A 107 -13.94 12.10 -21.98
C PHE A 107 -13.25 10.93 -22.68
N MET A 108 -11.91 10.87 -22.72
CA MET A 108 -11.17 9.74 -23.28
C MET A 108 -11.47 8.46 -22.51
N SER A 109 -11.51 8.53 -21.18
CA SER A 109 -11.93 7.42 -20.33
C SER A 109 -13.38 6.99 -20.62
N ALA A 110 -14.30 7.95 -20.79
CA ALA A 110 -15.70 7.67 -21.10
C ALA A 110 -15.88 6.97 -22.46
N PHE A 111 -15.20 7.45 -23.51
CA PHE A 111 -15.25 6.80 -24.83
C PHE A 111 -14.52 5.46 -24.86
N SER A 112 -13.43 5.32 -24.11
CA SER A 112 -12.75 4.03 -23.91
C SER A 112 -13.68 2.99 -23.28
N MET A 113 -14.42 3.40 -22.25
CA MET A 113 -15.43 2.59 -21.60
C MET A 113 -16.56 2.21 -22.58
N TYR A 114 -17.09 3.20 -23.30
CA TYR A 114 -18.13 2.98 -24.32
C TYR A 114 -17.67 1.99 -25.40
N ALA A 115 -16.48 2.19 -25.96
CA ALA A 115 -15.91 1.33 -27.00
C ALA A 115 -15.66 -0.11 -26.53
N GLY A 116 -15.45 -0.32 -25.23
CA GLY A 116 -15.29 -1.66 -24.66
C GLY A 116 -16.59 -2.35 -24.23
N VAL A 117 -17.58 -1.59 -23.76
CA VAL A 117 -18.86 -2.13 -23.27
C VAL A 117 -19.88 -2.24 -24.41
N GLU A 118 -20.20 -1.13 -25.06
CA GLU A 118 -21.20 -1.04 -26.13
C GLU A 118 -20.58 -1.41 -27.49
N GLY A 119 -19.28 -1.16 -27.66
CA GLY A 119 -18.58 -1.39 -28.91
C GLY A 119 -18.61 -0.19 -29.87
N VAL A 120 -17.94 -0.34 -30.99
CA VAL A 120 -17.84 0.63 -32.09
C VAL A 120 -18.50 0.07 -33.35
N GLU A 121 -18.80 0.95 -34.31
CA GLU A 121 -19.56 0.63 -35.53
C GLU A 121 -20.87 -0.13 -35.22
N ALA A 122 -21.75 0.53 -34.45
CA ALA A 122 -23.04 -0.02 -34.02
C ALA A 122 -22.89 -1.37 -33.27
N GLY A 123 -21.83 -1.50 -32.45
CA GLY A 123 -21.57 -2.67 -31.62
C GLY A 123 -20.93 -3.85 -32.35
N LYS A 124 -20.59 -3.71 -33.63
CA LYS A 124 -19.97 -4.79 -34.43
C LYS A 124 -18.59 -5.19 -33.90
N PHE A 125 -17.83 -4.24 -33.37
CA PHE A 125 -16.50 -4.49 -32.83
C PHE A 125 -16.43 -3.95 -31.39
N LYS A 126 -16.04 -4.77 -30.42
CA LYS A 126 -15.87 -4.34 -29.02
C LYS A 126 -14.52 -4.77 -28.48
N ALA A 127 -13.95 -4.02 -27.55
CA ALA A 127 -12.82 -4.54 -26.79
C ALA A 127 -13.27 -5.71 -25.89
N ASP A 128 -12.36 -6.65 -25.64
CA ASP A 128 -12.63 -7.80 -24.78
C ASP A 128 -12.59 -7.39 -23.31
N ARG A 129 -11.69 -6.46 -22.97
CA ARG A 129 -11.45 -5.99 -21.60
C ARG A 129 -11.36 -4.46 -21.54
N VAL A 130 -11.79 -3.89 -20.42
CA VAL A 130 -11.56 -2.47 -20.10
C VAL A 130 -10.98 -2.37 -18.70
N TYR A 131 -9.75 -1.88 -18.59
CA TYR A 131 -9.04 -1.76 -17.33
C TYR A 131 -9.05 -0.34 -16.80
N TYR A 132 -9.22 -0.22 -15.49
CA TYR A 132 -9.05 1.00 -14.73
C TYR A 132 -8.24 0.72 -13.46
N LEU A 133 -7.08 1.34 -13.31
CA LEU A 133 -6.30 1.29 -12.08
C LEU A 133 -6.78 2.39 -11.14
N HIS A 134 -7.55 2.00 -10.13
CA HIS A 134 -8.03 2.90 -9.10
C HIS A 134 -6.95 3.11 -8.04
N LEU A 135 -6.56 4.37 -7.82
CA LEU A 135 -5.67 4.78 -6.75
C LEU A 135 -6.44 5.58 -5.71
N LYS A 136 -6.54 5.05 -4.48
CA LYS A 136 -7.30 5.66 -3.37
C LYS A 136 -6.62 6.90 -2.79
N ASP A 137 -5.29 7.00 -2.92
CA ASP A 137 -4.49 8.13 -2.44
C ASP A 137 -3.62 8.72 -3.58
N PRO A 138 -3.98 9.91 -4.09
CA PRO A 138 -3.25 10.57 -5.18
C PRO A 138 -1.79 10.92 -4.87
N SER A 139 -1.37 10.97 -3.59
CA SER A 139 0.02 11.28 -3.23
C SER A 139 1.03 10.25 -3.78
N TYR A 140 0.55 9.05 -4.13
CA TYR A 140 1.33 7.97 -4.71
C TYR A 140 1.35 7.95 -6.25
N MET A 141 0.67 8.87 -6.93
CA MET A 141 0.47 8.82 -8.39
C MET A 141 1.75 8.88 -9.23
N ASN A 142 2.86 9.33 -8.64
CA ASN A 142 4.16 9.48 -9.31
C ASN A 142 5.17 8.40 -8.89
N LEU A 143 4.68 7.29 -8.34
CA LEU A 143 5.51 6.16 -7.94
C LEU A 143 5.26 4.94 -8.85
N PRO A 144 6.29 4.11 -9.10
CA PRO A 144 6.12 2.84 -9.80
C PRO A 144 5.28 1.86 -8.96
N LEU A 145 4.61 0.93 -9.66
CA LEU A 145 3.62 -0.01 -9.11
C LEU A 145 3.99 -0.58 -7.74
N TYR A 146 5.17 -1.19 -7.60
CA TYR A 146 5.58 -1.86 -6.37
C TYR A 146 5.98 -0.90 -5.24
N LEU A 147 6.21 0.38 -5.51
CA LEU A 147 6.40 1.38 -4.46
C LEU A 147 5.09 1.96 -3.92
N ILE A 148 3.96 1.64 -4.55
CA ILE A 148 2.63 2.01 -4.07
C ILE A 148 2.11 0.88 -3.17
N PRO A 149 1.68 1.16 -1.92
CA PRO A 149 1.05 0.15 -1.07
C PRO A 149 -0.14 -0.52 -1.79
N PHE A 150 -0.17 -1.85 -1.85
CA PHE A 150 -1.24 -2.59 -2.54
C PHE A 150 -2.64 -2.25 -2.01
N SER A 151 -2.73 -1.89 -0.73
CA SER A 151 -3.94 -1.50 -0.01
C SER A 151 -4.71 -0.33 -0.63
N ILE A 152 -3.98 0.56 -1.31
CA ILE A 152 -4.50 1.80 -1.87
C ILE A 152 -4.62 1.76 -3.39
N GLN A 153 -4.31 0.63 -4.03
CA GLN A 153 -4.43 0.47 -5.49
C GLN A 153 -5.27 -0.76 -5.84
N GLU A 154 -6.14 -0.64 -6.83
CA GLU A 154 -6.99 -1.72 -7.28
C GLU A 154 -7.16 -1.69 -8.79
N LEU A 155 -6.83 -2.79 -9.48
CA LEU A 155 -7.15 -2.95 -10.89
C LEU A 155 -8.58 -3.46 -11.05
N LEU A 156 -9.42 -2.65 -11.68
CA LEU A 156 -10.78 -2.98 -12.05
C LEU A 156 -10.83 -3.39 -13.53
N GLU A 157 -11.45 -4.54 -13.81
CA GLU A 157 -11.90 -4.88 -15.16
C GLU A 157 -13.40 -4.55 -15.25
N MET A 158 -13.70 -3.48 -15.96
CA MET A 158 -14.98 -2.79 -15.86
C MET A 158 -16.14 -3.61 -16.39
N LYS A 159 -15.92 -4.47 -17.39
CA LYS A 159 -17.00 -5.30 -17.97
C LYS A 159 -17.44 -6.39 -17.00
N SER A 160 -16.51 -7.02 -16.29
CA SER A 160 -16.78 -7.98 -15.23
C SER A 160 -17.50 -7.31 -14.07
N LYS A 161 -17.06 -6.11 -13.66
CA LYS A 161 -17.71 -5.34 -12.58
C LYS A 161 -19.14 -4.91 -12.94
N LEU A 162 -19.39 -4.45 -14.17
CA LEU A 162 -20.74 -4.04 -14.60
C LEU A 162 -21.69 -5.21 -14.81
N SER A 163 -21.20 -6.36 -15.27
CA SER A 163 -22.04 -7.55 -15.50
C SER A 163 -22.33 -8.35 -14.22
N GLY A 164 -21.69 -8.01 -13.10
CA GLY A 164 -21.76 -8.77 -11.85
C GLY A 164 -21.10 -10.15 -11.92
N LYS A 165 -20.48 -10.50 -13.05
CA LYS A 165 -19.74 -11.76 -13.24
C LYS A 165 -18.29 -11.52 -12.88
N GLU A 166 -17.96 -11.64 -11.60
CA GLU A 166 -16.57 -11.51 -11.16
C GLU A 166 -15.72 -12.58 -11.81
N ARG A 167 -14.72 -12.14 -12.57
CA ARG A 167 -13.74 -13.01 -13.17
C ARG A 167 -12.71 -13.38 -12.11
N LYS A 168 -12.34 -14.66 -12.06
CA LYS A 168 -11.23 -15.11 -11.22
C LYS A 168 -9.94 -14.53 -11.80
N LYS A 169 -9.30 -13.62 -11.05
CA LYS A 169 -7.97 -13.11 -11.37
C LYS A 169 -6.98 -14.27 -11.28
N GLU A 170 -6.10 -14.38 -12.27
CA GLU A 170 -5.00 -15.34 -12.26
C GLU A 170 -3.69 -14.57 -12.11
N PRO A 171 -3.09 -14.53 -10.90
CA PRO A 171 -1.81 -13.88 -10.70
C PRO A 171 -0.75 -14.51 -11.60
N LEU A 172 0.18 -13.68 -12.07
CA LEU A 172 1.24 -14.14 -12.94
C LEU A 172 2.11 -15.18 -12.23
N ARG A 173 2.23 -16.35 -12.86
CA ARG A 173 3.20 -17.37 -12.45
C ARG A 173 4.55 -17.05 -13.07
N LEU A 174 5.47 -16.56 -12.25
CA LEU A 174 6.87 -16.38 -12.64
C LEU A 174 7.59 -17.73 -12.67
N GLU A 175 8.07 -18.11 -13.84
CA GLU A 175 8.96 -19.26 -14.06
C GLU A 175 10.41 -18.77 -14.11
N GLY A 176 11.35 -19.51 -13.51
CA GLY A 176 12.77 -19.16 -13.54
C GLY A 176 13.55 -19.55 -12.29
N ARG A 177 14.87 -19.45 -12.37
CA ARG A 177 15.76 -19.62 -11.21
C ARG A 177 15.59 -18.40 -10.30
N LYS A 178 15.49 -18.65 -8.99
CA LYS A 178 15.51 -17.58 -8.00
C LYS A 178 16.95 -17.12 -7.83
N ASP A 179 17.19 -15.85 -8.10
CA ASP A 179 18.47 -15.21 -7.81
C ASP A 179 18.44 -14.61 -6.40
N GLU A 180 19.58 -14.68 -5.71
CA GLU A 180 19.75 -13.97 -4.45
C GLU A 180 20.01 -12.49 -4.75
N MET A 181 19.14 -11.62 -4.22
CA MET A 181 19.26 -10.18 -4.37
C MET A 181 19.47 -9.53 -3.01
N LYS A 182 20.47 -8.66 -2.91
CA LYS A 182 20.59 -7.73 -1.79
C LYS A 182 19.60 -6.58 -2.01
N VAL A 183 18.76 -6.33 -1.03
CA VAL A 183 17.75 -5.25 -1.08
C VAL A 183 17.98 -4.28 0.05
N THR A 184 17.85 -3.00 -0.25
CA THR A 184 17.87 -1.93 0.76
C THR A 184 16.54 -1.88 1.50
N ARG A 185 16.52 -1.22 2.66
CA ARG A 185 15.27 -0.97 3.42
C ARG A 185 14.21 -0.26 2.58
N ARG A 186 14.61 0.64 1.68
CA ARG A 186 13.70 1.39 0.80
C ARG A 186 13.04 0.47 -0.23
N GLU A 187 13.74 -0.57 -0.65
CA GLU A 187 13.26 -1.55 -1.64
C GLU A 187 12.45 -2.68 -1.00
N LEU A 188 12.58 -2.90 0.32
CA LEU A 188 11.87 -3.96 1.03
C LEU A 188 10.35 -3.89 0.83
N MET A 189 9.77 -2.69 0.83
CA MET A 189 8.34 -2.51 0.55
C MET A 189 7.98 -2.93 -0.88
N ALA A 190 8.86 -2.68 -1.85
CA ALA A 190 8.67 -3.11 -3.23
C ALA A 190 8.65 -4.64 -3.33
N VAL A 191 9.56 -5.31 -2.64
CA VAL A 191 9.64 -6.77 -2.59
C VAL A 191 8.37 -7.36 -1.95
N ILE A 192 7.92 -6.81 -0.83
CA ILE A 192 6.69 -7.28 -0.15
C ILE A 192 5.47 -7.10 -1.06
N ASN A 193 5.34 -5.91 -1.68
CA ASN A 193 4.25 -5.63 -2.62
C ASN A 193 4.30 -6.55 -3.85
N GLN A 194 5.50 -6.86 -4.35
CA GLN A 194 5.69 -7.79 -5.45
C GLN A 194 5.21 -9.19 -5.10
N GLU A 195 5.67 -9.75 -3.97
CA GLU A 195 5.29 -11.09 -3.53
C GLU A 195 3.76 -11.21 -3.36
N PHE A 196 3.14 -10.18 -2.79
CA PHE A 196 1.69 -10.12 -2.66
C PHE A 196 0.98 -10.12 -4.03
N LEU A 197 1.40 -9.26 -4.95
CA LEU A 197 0.76 -9.11 -6.27
C LEU A 197 0.91 -10.34 -7.17
N ILE A 198 1.92 -11.18 -6.95
CA ILE A 198 2.05 -12.48 -7.63
C ILE A 198 1.29 -13.61 -6.91
N GLY A 199 0.43 -13.29 -5.94
CA GLY A 199 -0.43 -14.23 -5.23
C GLY A 199 0.27 -14.97 -4.09
N ARG A 200 1.45 -14.54 -3.64
CA ARG A 200 2.09 -15.10 -2.44
C ARG A 200 1.63 -14.33 -1.22
N GLY A 201 0.48 -14.76 -0.71
CA GLY A 201 -0.08 -14.26 0.54
C GLY A 201 0.68 -14.70 1.79
N SER A 202 1.76 -15.47 1.71
CA SER A 202 2.54 -15.88 2.88
C SER A 202 4.03 -15.98 2.58
N PHE A 203 4.86 -15.33 3.40
CA PHE A 203 6.31 -15.36 3.27
C PHE A 203 6.99 -15.56 4.62
N ARG A 204 8.15 -16.22 4.58
CA ARG A 204 8.96 -16.51 5.76
C ARG A 204 10.10 -15.53 5.86
N ILE A 205 10.21 -14.88 7.01
CA ILE A 205 11.34 -14.02 7.35
C ILE A 205 12.39 -14.88 8.04
N LYS A 206 13.61 -14.85 7.52
CA LYS A 206 14.76 -15.54 8.10
C LYS A 206 15.89 -14.56 8.38
N VAL A 207 16.61 -14.79 9.47
CA VAL A 207 17.95 -14.20 9.68
C VAL A 207 18.94 -15.33 9.63
N SER A 208 19.89 -15.23 8.70
CA SER A 208 20.76 -16.34 8.30
C SER A 208 19.93 -17.58 7.94
N THR A 209 20.09 -18.70 8.63
CA THR A 209 19.34 -19.95 8.37
C THR A 209 18.10 -20.11 9.26
N GLN A 210 17.89 -19.20 10.21
CA GLN A 210 16.85 -19.34 11.24
C GLN A 210 15.60 -18.55 10.85
N GLU A 211 14.45 -19.21 10.94
CA GLU A 211 13.16 -18.59 10.68
C GLU A 211 12.70 -17.77 11.88
N LEU A 212 12.38 -16.50 11.64
CA LEU A 212 11.92 -15.56 12.67
C LEU A 212 10.41 -15.53 12.75
N ALA A 213 9.77 -15.36 11.60
CA ALA A 213 8.34 -15.20 11.50
C ALA A 213 7.82 -15.64 10.14
N THR A 214 6.57 -16.05 10.12
CA THR A 214 5.78 -16.12 8.89
C THR A 214 4.84 -14.92 8.86
N ILE A 215 4.89 -14.15 7.79
CA ILE A 215 3.93 -13.09 7.51
C ILE A 215 2.92 -13.62 6.50
N SER A 216 1.65 -13.61 6.87
CA SER A 216 0.54 -13.93 5.98
C SER A 216 -0.30 -12.68 5.71
N LEU A 217 -0.27 -12.20 4.47
CA LEU A 217 -1.04 -11.05 3.99
C LEU A 217 -2.48 -11.49 3.69
N ARG A 218 -3.46 -10.75 4.20
CA ARG A 218 -4.89 -10.97 3.89
C ARG A 218 -5.32 -10.04 2.78
N GLU A 219 -5.81 -10.62 1.67
CA GLU A 219 -6.03 -9.89 0.41
C GLU A 219 -7.00 -8.70 0.49
N ASN A 220 -7.88 -8.66 1.51
CA ASN A 220 -8.99 -7.71 1.56
C ASN A 220 -8.98 -6.73 2.75
N GLU A 221 -8.06 -6.88 3.71
CA GLU A 221 -8.15 -6.15 4.99
C GLU A 221 -6.99 -5.19 5.23
N ASN A 222 -5.95 -5.16 4.38
CA ASN A 222 -4.68 -4.48 4.67
C ASN A 222 -4.04 -4.96 5.98
N LEU A 223 -4.37 -6.19 6.39
CA LEU A 223 -3.86 -6.80 7.60
C LEU A 223 -2.89 -7.91 7.23
N ALA A 224 -1.78 -7.97 7.95
CA ALA A 224 -0.81 -9.04 7.88
C ALA A 224 -0.86 -9.81 9.21
N ALA A 225 -1.17 -11.10 9.15
CA ALA A 225 -1.01 -11.97 10.30
C ALA A 225 0.47 -12.35 10.42
N VAL A 226 1.13 -11.97 11.51
CA VAL A 226 2.51 -12.34 11.77
C VAL A 226 2.53 -13.45 12.82
N SER A 227 3.00 -14.63 12.42
CA SER A 227 3.22 -15.77 13.31
C SER A 227 4.71 -15.86 13.62
N ILE A 228 5.08 -15.53 14.85
CA ILE A 228 6.46 -15.65 15.35
C ILE A 228 6.74 -17.11 15.68
N VAL A 229 7.93 -17.61 15.34
CA VAL A 229 8.32 -19.00 15.66
C VAL A 229 8.43 -19.17 17.18
N LYS A 230 7.85 -20.25 17.74
CA LYS A 230 7.73 -20.46 19.21
C LYS A 230 9.04 -20.47 19.99
N ASN A 231 10.19 -20.64 19.34
CA ASN A 231 11.52 -20.64 19.97
C ASN A 231 12.31 -19.35 19.71
N PHE A 232 11.63 -18.25 19.37
CA PHE A 232 12.25 -16.96 19.06
C PHE A 232 13.08 -16.40 20.22
N GLU A 233 12.74 -16.72 21.46
CA GLU A 233 13.48 -16.29 22.66
C GLU A 233 14.91 -16.87 22.73
N ASN A 234 15.19 -17.96 22.00
CA ASN A 234 16.51 -18.60 21.96
C ASN A 234 17.37 -18.13 20.77
N LEU A 235 16.86 -17.22 19.93
CA LEU A 235 17.60 -16.69 18.80
C LEU A 235 18.64 -15.67 19.26
N LYS A 236 19.92 -15.97 18.98
CA LYS A 236 21.00 -14.99 19.12
C LYS A 236 20.95 -14.02 17.95
N LEU A 237 20.15 -12.96 18.10
CA LEU A 237 20.11 -11.87 17.13
C LEU A 237 21.30 -10.92 17.35
N PRO A 238 21.83 -10.31 16.27
CA PRO A 238 22.78 -9.20 16.42
C PRO A 238 22.18 -8.07 17.26
N SER A 239 23.00 -7.38 18.06
CA SER A 239 22.55 -6.34 19.01
C SER A 239 21.70 -5.24 18.36
N TYR A 240 21.99 -4.88 17.11
CA TYR A 240 21.26 -3.86 16.35
C TYR A 240 19.84 -4.27 15.93
N VAL A 241 19.52 -5.57 15.94
CA VAL A 241 18.16 -6.09 15.68
C VAL A 241 17.30 -5.98 16.94
N GLY A 242 17.91 -6.04 18.12
CA GLY A 242 17.24 -6.13 19.42
C GLY A 242 16.98 -7.57 19.86
N ASP A 243 16.38 -7.73 21.03
CA ASP A 243 15.99 -9.02 21.60
C ASP A 243 14.56 -9.43 21.21
N SER A 244 14.13 -10.59 21.73
CA SER A 244 12.82 -11.15 21.45
C SER A 244 11.65 -10.31 21.98
N GLU A 245 11.84 -9.59 23.07
CA GLU A 245 10.83 -8.73 23.68
C GLU A 245 10.66 -7.44 22.87
N LEU A 246 11.75 -6.88 22.39
CA LEU A 246 11.77 -5.71 21.50
C LEU A 246 11.06 -5.98 20.19
N PHE A 247 11.24 -7.17 19.59
CA PHE A 247 10.54 -7.53 18.35
C PHE A 247 9.02 -7.56 18.52
N ASN A 248 8.52 -8.18 19.60
CA ASN A 248 7.09 -8.17 19.92
C ASN A 248 6.56 -6.73 20.10
N SER A 249 7.33 -5.90 20.80
CA SER A 249 6.99 -4.49 21.02
C SER A 249 6.93 -3.70 19.71
N VAL A 250 7.84 -3.95 18.77
CA VAL A 250 7.83 -3.36 17.42
C VAL A 250 6.61 -3.80 16.62
N LEU A 251 6.25 -5.08 16.66
CA LEU A 251 5.06 -5.57 15.96
C LEU A 251 3.77 -4.93 16.51
N ASN A 252 3.67 -4.79 17.84
CA ASN A 252 2.55 -4.09 18.47
C ASN A 252 2.51 -2.61 18.03
N ALA A 253 3.65 -1.92 18.11
CA ALA A 253 3.75 -0.50 17.74
C ALA A 253 3.49 -0.22 16.26
N SER A 254 3.78 -1.18 15.38
CA SER A 254 3.50 -1.07 13.95
C SER A 254 2.03 -1.20 13.58
N GLY A 255 1.18 -1.66 14.52
CA GLY A 255 -0.23 -1.96 14.25
C GLY A 255 -0.46 -3.23 13.42
N ILE A 256 0.61 -3.95 13.04
CA ILE A 256 0.52 -5.20 12.29
C ILE A 256 -0.16 -6.29 13.12
N ARG A 257 0.10 -6.34 14.42
CA ARG A 257 -0.56 -7.28 15.33
C ARG A 257 -1.91 -6.72 15.77
N GLU A 258 -2.95 -7.54 15.68
CA GLU A 258 -4.28 -7.22 16.22
C GLU A 258 -4.17 -6.93 17.72
N LEU A 259 -4.67 -5.75 18.12
CA LEU A 259 -4.81 -5.41 19.52
C LEU A 259 -5.91 -6.26 20.14
N LYS A 260 -5.60 -6.91 21.25
CA LYS A 260 -6.57 -7.57 22.11
C LYS A 260 -6.56 -6.88 23.46
N ALA A 261 -7.73 -6.51 23.93
CA ALA A 261 -7.92 -5.88 25.23
C ALA A 261 -8.95 -6.66 26.04
N THR A 262 -8.92 -6.51 27.36
CA THR A 262 -9.93 -7.10 28.24
C THR A 262 -10.27 -6.10 29.33
N LEU A 263 -11.55 -6.10 29.72
CA LEU A 263 -11.99 -5.44 30.94
C LEU A 263 -11.77 -6.46 32.06
N ASP A 264 -10.79 -6.20 32.94
CA ASP A 264 -10.52 -6.99 34.15
C ASP A 264 -10.30 -8.52 33.94
N GLY A 265 -9.86 -8.92 32.75
CA GLY A 265 -9.60 -10.32 32.40
C GLY A 265 -10.82 -11.16 32.03
N GLU A 266 -12.03 -10.60 32.05
CA GLU A 266 -13.27 -11.37 31.87
C GLU A 266 -13.57 -11.72 30.40
N ARG A 267 -13.40 -10.76 29.49
CA ARG A 267 -13.69 -10.94 28.06
C ARG A 267 -12.67 -10.20 27.21
N TRP A 268 -11.97 -10.98 26.37
CA TRP A 268 -11.13 -10.44 25.31
C TRP A 268 -11.99 -9.80 24.22
N MET A 269 -11.66 -8.55 23.91
CA MET A 269 -12.19 -7.74 22.83
C MET A 269 -11.10 -7.55 21.78
N ASN A 270 -11.48 -7.59 20.51
CA ASN A 270 -10.63 -7.06 19.45
C ASN A 270 -10.60 -5.52 19.49
N GLU A 271 -9.75 -4.92 18.67
CA GLU A 271 -9.56 -3.47 18.63
C GLU A 271 -10.85 -2.69 18.36
N GLU A 272 -11.64 -3.14 17.38
CA GLU A 272 -12.87 -2.44 17.01
C GLU A 272 -13.92 -2.54 18.11
N GLU A 273 -14.05 -3.72 18.74
CA GLU A 273 -14.90 -3.93 19.91
C GLU A 273 -14.51 -3.01 21.07
N LEU A 274 -13.21 -2.89 21.36
CA LEU A 274 -12.70 -1.99 22.38
C LEU A 274 -13.07 -0.53 22.07
N TYR A 275 -12.84 -0.06 20.85
CA TYR A 275 -13.11 1.33 20.48
C TYR A 275 -14.60 1.65 20.45
N ARG A 276 -15.44 0.70 20.03
CA ARG A 276 -16.91 0.83 20.14
C ARG A 276 -17.37 0.89 21.60
N TRP A 277 -16.77 0.07 22.47
CA TRP A 277 -17.04 0.13 23.90
C TRP A 277 -16.63 1.47 24.50
N LEU A 278 -15.42 1.97 24.22
CA LEU A 278 -14.97 3.30 24.65
C LEU A 278 -15.90 4.41 24.16
N LEU A 279 -16.32 4.35 22.89
CA LEU A 279 -17.28 5.29 22.32
C LEU A 279 -18.63 5.24 23.05
N SER A 280 -19.12 4.05 23.41
CA SER A 280 -20.36 3.95 24.21
C SER A 280 -20.21 4.63 25.58
N LYS A 281 -19.02 4.53 26.20
CA LYS A 281 -18.74 5.17 27.48
C LYS A 281 -18.62 6.68 27.38
N ILE A 282 -18.07 7.20 26.28
CA ILE A 282 -18.03 8.66 26.01
C ILE A 282 -19.44 9.22 25.79
N LYS A 283 -20.37 8.42 25.25
CA LYS A 283 -21.76 8.83 25.00
C LYS A 283 -22.64 8.83 26.26
N GLU A 284 -22.18 8.22 27.34
CA GLU A 284 -22.88 8.29 28.64
C GLU A 284 -22.81 9.75 29.16
N LYS A 285 -23.85 10.23 29.85
CA LYS A 285 -23.93 11.63 30.33
C LYS A 285 -23.00 11.94 31.51
N GLU A 286 -21.94 11.16 31.68
CA GLU A 286 -20.97 11.28 32.77
C GLU A 286 -19.67 11.87 32.22
N THR A 287 -19.08 12.81 32.96
CA THR A 287 -17.74 13.31 32.66
C THR A 287 -16.72 12.21 32.94
N ARG A 288 -16.17 11.63 31.88
CA ARG A 288 -15.14 10.59 31.95
C ARG A 288 -13.86 11.08 31.31
N TYR A 289 -12.73 10.81 31.96
CA TYR A 289 -11.40 11.06 31.41
C TYR A 289 -10.81 9.79 30.85
N ILE A 290 -10.24 9.87 29.65
CA ILE A 290 -9.50 8.78 29.04
C ILE A 290 -8.02 9.07 29.21
N THR A 291 -7.31 8.12 29.82
CA THR A 291 -5.86 8.17 29.99
C THR A 291 -5.20 6.95 29.38
N PHE A 292 -3.90 7.08 29.13
CA PHE A 292 -3.10 6.07 28.47
C PHE A 292 -1.79 5.90 29.23
N ASP A 293 -1.39 4.67 29.47
CA ASP A 293 -0.09 4.36 30.06
C ASP A 293 1.03 4.43 29.00
N THR A 294 2.27 4.31 29.46
CA THR A 294 3.47 4.39 28.61
C THR A 294 3.44 3.36 27.48
N ASN A 295 2.96 2.14 27.74
CA ASN A 295 2.84 1.09 26.72
C ASN A 295 1.80 1.45 25.66
N SER A 296 0.65 1.99 26.06
CA SER A 296 -0.39 2.44 25.14
C SER A 296 0.11 3.53 24.20
N LEU A 297 0.93 4.46 24.72
CA LEU A 297 1.59 5.48 23.90
C LEU A 297 2.61 4.86 22.95
N ILE A 298 3.48 3.97 23.43
CA ILE A 298 4.47 3.30 22.57
C ILE A 298 3.80 2.50 21.45
N PHE A 299 2.66 1.88 21.74
CA PHE A 299 1.91 1.05 20.78
C PHE A 299 0.93 1.82 19.89
N GLY A 300 0.94 3.15 19.94
CA GLY A 300 0.14 3.98 19.04
C GLY A 300 -1.38 3.92 19.27
N ILE A 301 -1.82 3.45 20.45
CA ILE A 301 -3.24 3.31 20.79
C ILE A 301 -4.00 4.64 20.70
N PRO A 302 -3.45 5.78 21.19
CA PRO A 302 -4.16 7.07 21.11
C PRO A 302 -4.52 7.47 19.67
N GLN A 303 -3.56 7.42 18.75
CA GLN A 303 -3.78 7.76 17.35
C GLN A 303 -4.84 6.85 16.71
N ARG A 304 -4.73 5.54 16.88
CA ARG A 304 -5.68 4.57 16.31
C ARG A 304 -7.10 4.82 16.79
N PHE A 305 -7.26 5.12 18.08
CA PHE A 305 -8.56 5.47 18.66
C PHE A 305 -9.10 6.79 18.11
N LEU A 306 -8.27 7.83 18.00
CA LEU A 306 -8.68 9.11 17.43
C LEU A 306 -9.08 8.99 15.95
N GLU A 307 -8.34 8.23 15.16
CA GLU A 307 -8.70 7.93 13.77
C GLU A 307 -10.01 7.16 13.66
N PHE A 308 -10.26 6.21 14.58
CA PHE A 308 -11.54 5.53 14.66
C PHE A 308 -12.69 6.52 14.91
N LEU A 309 -12.52 7.46 15.85
CA LEU A 309 -13.52 8.49 16.14
C LEU A 309 -13.76 9.41 14.95
N ASP A 310 -12.69 9.89 14.30
CA ASP A 310 -12.78 10.78 13.13
C ASP A 310 -13.56 10.13 11.97
N ARG A 311 -13.52 8.79 11.85
CA ARG A 311 -14.29 8.02 10.85
C ARG A 311 -15.79 7.92 11.15
N GLN A 312 -16.22 8.07 12.41
CA GLN A 312 -17.63 7.92 12.78
C GLN A 312 -18.54 9.05 12.27
N ARG A 313 -17.99 10.06 11.55
CA ARG A 313 -18.69 11.21 10.92
C ARG A 313 -19.53 12.09 11.86
N ASP A 314 -19.60 11.76 13.13
CA ASP A 314 -20.33 12.50 14.15
C ASP A 314 -19.35 13.44 14.86
N ARG A 315 -19.44 14.75 14.56
CA ARG A 315 -18.49 15.79 15.00
C ARG A 315 -18.74 16.29 16.42
N THR A 316 -19.59 15.61 17.19
CA THR A 316 -20.24 16.16 18.38
C THR A 316 -19.81 15.50 19.69
N TYR A 317 -18.58 14.96 19.75
CA TYR A 317 -18.05 14.37 20.98
C TYR A 317 -17.01 15.29 21.62
N SER A 318 -17.26 15.70 22.87
CA SER A 318 -16.23 16.32 23.71
C SER A 318 -15.40 15.21 24.36
N LEU A 319 -14.15 15.07 23.93
CA LEU A 319 -13.23 14.09 24.47
C LEU A 319 -12.44 14.71 25.62
N ASN A 320 -12.65 14.21 26.86
CA ASN A 320 -11.81 14.62 27.97
C ASN A 320 -10.58 13.70 28.03
N LEU A 321 -9.51 14.11 27.37
CA LEU A 321 -8.24 13.38 27.39
C LEU A 321 -7.41 13.82 28.60
N ALA A 322 -6.75 12.87 29.25
CA ALA A 322 -5.84 13.13 30.35
C ALA A 322 -4.51 12.37 30.20
N ILE A 323 -3.40 13.00 30.55
CA ILE A 323 -2.06 12.42 30.54
C ILE A 323 -1.51 12.42 31.96
N SER A 324 -1.10 11.26 32.46
CA SER A 324 -0.39 11.17 33.74
C SER A 324 1.03 11.73 33.63
N ARG A 325 1.42 12.57 34.60
CA ARG A 325 2.79 13.10 34.72
C ARG A 325 3.84 12.00 34.83
N ILE A 326 3.46 10.82 35.34
CA ILE A 326 4.34 9.63 35.40
C ILE A 326 4.73 9.20 33.98
N VAL A 327 3.77 9.11 33.07
CA VAL A 327 3.99 8.65 31.68
C VAL A 327 4.93 9.61 30.94
N GLU A 328 4.72 10.91 31.10
CA GLU A 328 5.62 11.94 30.53
C GLU A 328 7.04 11.81 31.10
N THR A 329 7.17 11.58 32.41
CA THR A 329 8.46 11.43 33.09
C THR A 329 9.18 10.16 32.62
N GLU A 330 8.47 9.05 32.47
CA GLU A 330 9.03 7.78 31.97
C GLU A 330 9.57 7.93 30.54
N LEU A 331 8.77 8.49 29.63
CA LEU A 331 9.18 8.74 28.24
C LEU A 331 10.39 9.69 28.15
N THR A 332 10.44 10.69 29.02
CA THR A 332 11.54 11.67 29.08
C THR A 332 12.81 11.04 29.66
N ARG A 333 12.69 10.27 30.74
CA ARG A 333 13.80 9.60 31.41
C ARG A 333 14.50 8.61 30.50
N GLU A 334 13.75 7.81 29.75
CA GLU A 334 14.35 6.86 28.80
C GLU A 334 15.09 7.60 27.68
N LYS A 335 14.54 8.70 27.14
CA LYS A 335 15.27 9.57 26.20
C LYS A 335 16.57 10.12 26.79
N SER A 336 16.57 10.51 28.06
CA SER A 336 17.78 11.01 28.73
C SER A 336 18.84 9.92 28.96
N LYS A 337 18.45 8.67 29.27
CA LYS A 337 19.39 7.55 29.37
C LYS A 337 20.07 7.28 28.02
N ILE A 338 19.29 7.32 26.93
CA ILE A 338 19.78 7.12 25.57
C ILE A 338 20.80 8.20 25.17
N LEU A 339 20.57 9.46 25.56
CA LEU A 339 21.51 10.55 25.30
C LEU A 339 22.80 10.46 26.15
N ARG A 340 22.72 9.94 27.38
CA ARG A 340 23.88 9.83 28.29
C ARG A 340 24.78 8.64 27.99
N ASP A 341 24.22 7.54 27.49
CA ASP A 341 24.98 6.31 27.26
C ASP A 341 25.91 6.38 26.04
N GLY A 342 25.88 7.46 25.23
CA GLY A 342 26.77 7.62 24.07
C GLY A 342 26.59 6.59 22.95
N ARG A 343 25.79 5.54 23.16
CA ARG A 343 25.46 4.43 22.24
C ARG A 343 24.53 4.83 21.09
N PHE A 344 24.62 6.08 20.64
CA PHE A 344 24.10 6.48 19.32
C PHE A 344 24.87 5.82 18.17
N PHE A 345 26.08 5.33 18.47
CA PHE A 345 27.00 4.70 17.53
C PHE A 345 27.59 3.46 18.21
N ASP A 346 26.91 2.32 18.10
CA ASP A 346 27.62 1.05 18.30
C ASP A 346 28.67 0.98 17.18
N GLU A 347 29.96 0.93 17.55
CA GLU A 347 31.11 0.68 16.64
C GLU A 347 31.00 -0.68 15.89
N TYR A 348 29.92 -1.44 16.12
CA TYR A 348 29.69 -2.80 15.66
C TYR A 348 28.56 -2.93 14.62
N VAL A 349 28.25 -1.86 13.87
CA VAL A 349 27.47 -2.01 12.63
C VAL A 349 28.43 -1.98 11.44
N PRO A 350 28.83 -3.14 10.86
CA PRO A 350 29.75 -3.19 9.73
C PRO A 350 29.16 -2.63 8.43
N ASP A 351 27.88 -2.26 8.46
CA ASP A 351 27.07 -1.92 7.31
C ASP A 351 26.71 -0.42 7.39
N SER A 352 27.33 0.38 6.53
CA SER A 352 27.25 1.86 6.56
C SER A 352 25.82 2.41 6.51
N ASP A 353 24.86 1.59 6.07
CA ASP A 353 23.45 1.95 5.92
C ASP A 353 22.69 2.10 7.25
N TYR A 354 23.26 1.65 8.38
CA TYR A 354 22.60 1.71 9.70
C TYR A 354 23.34 2.58 10.72
N TRP A 355 24.46 3.20 10.33
CA TRP A 355 25.36 3.93 11.23
C TRP A 355 24.75 5.18 11.90
N ASN A 356 23.58 5.63 11.43
CA ASN A 356 22.86 6.79 11.95
C ASN A 356 21.51 6.44 12.61
N GLN A 357 21.22 5.15 12.85
CA GLN A 357 19.89 4.74 13.30
C GLN A 357 19.76 4.66 14.83
N PRO A 358 18.63 5.15 15.40
CA PRO A 358 18.31 4.93 16.80
C PRO A 358 18.08 3.44 17.08
N SER A 359 18.37 3.00 18.30
CA SER A 359 18.12 1.62 18.72
C SER A 359 16.63 1.25 18.57
N PRO A 360 16.26 -0.04 18.44
CA PRO A 360 14.85 -0.47 18.44
C PRO A 360 14.06 0.08 19.63
N LYS A 361 14.68 0.11 20.83
CA LYS A 361 14.09 0.68 22.03
C LYS A 361 13.85 2.19 21.87
N ASP A 362 14.84 2.93 21.36
CA ASP A 362 14.71 4.38 21.15
C ASP A 362 13.58 4.71 20.17
N ARG A 363 13.41 3.88 19.13
CA ARG A 363 12.33 4.04 18.14
C ARG A 363 10.96 3.90 18.81
N LEU A 364 10.77 2.92 19.68
CA LEU A 364 9.53 2.73 20.44
C LEU A 364 9.23 3.92 21.35
N PHE A 365 10.23 4.42 22.08
CA PHE A 365 10.05 5.59 22.95
C PHE A 365 9.80 6.88 22.16
N LYS A 366 10.39 7.03 20.97
CA LYS A 366 10.07 8.13 20.05
C LYS A 366 8.62 8.07 19.55
N LEU A 367 8.09 6.88 19.28
CA LEU A 367 6.66 6.72 18.97
C LEU A 367 5.78 7.17 20.14
N GLY A 368 6.13 6.77 21.37
CA GLY A 368 5.42 7.24 22.56
C GLY A 368 5.43 8.76 22.71
N GLN A 369 6.56 9.42 22.42
CA GLN A 369 6.67 10.89 22.41
C GLN A 369 5.81 11.55 21.31
N LEU A 370 5.70 10.94 20.13
CA LEU A 370 4.82 11.42 19.08
C LEU A 370 3.34 11.31 19.50
N GLN A 371 2.95 10.22 20.16
CA GLN A 371 1.59 10.07 20.70
C GLN A 371 1.31 11.07 21.82
N LEU A 372 2.28 11.34 22.69
CA LEU A 372 2.17 12.39 23.71
C LEU A 372 1.92 13.76 23.08
N LYS A 373 2.70 14.09 22.03
CA LYS A 373 2.52 15.33 21.28
C LYS A 373 1.12 15.42 20.64
N LEU A 374 0.66 14.33 20.03
CA LEU A 374 -0.68 14.22 19.45
C LEU A 374 -1.78 14.47 20.49
N LEU A 375 -1.66 13.88 21.68
CA LEU A 375 -2.61 14.10 22.77
C LEU A 375 -2.62 15.56 23.24
N ASN A 376 -1.45 16.20 23.35
CA ASN A 376 -1.35 17.63 23.67
C ASN A 376 -2.00 18.50 22.58
N GLU A 377 -1.79 18.18 21.29
CA GLU A 377 -2.44 18.86 20.16
C GLU A 377 -3.98 18.68 20.18
N ARG A 378 -4.48 17.64 20.86
CA ARG A 378 -5.91 17.40 21.12
C ARG A 378 -6.37 17.91 22.50
N ASN A 379 -5.64 18.84 23.10
CA ASN A 379 -5.95 19.49 24.39
C ASN A 379 -6.10 18.52 25.57
N ALA A 380 -5.33 17.43 25.60
CA ALA A 380 -5.27 16.57 26.77
C ALA A 380 -4.77 17.35 28.00
N ILE A 381 -5.45 17.18 29.14
CA ILE A 381 -5.02 17.79 30.40
C ILE A 381 -3.94 16.95 31.06
N LEU A 382 -2.99 17.61 31.70
CA LEU A 382 -1.99 16.94 32.52
C LEU A 382 -2.58 16.66 33.90
N ILE A 383 -2.48 15.42 34.36
CA ILE A 383 -2.91 15.01 35.70
C ILE A 383 -1.70 14.58 36.53
N GLU A 384 -1.62 15.10 37.74
CA GLU A 384 -0.66 14.66 38.74
C GLU A 384 -1.11 13.32 39.32
N PRO A 385 -0.20 12.35 39.53
CA PRO A 385 -0.56 11.11 40.20
C PRO A 385 -1.04 11.42 41.63
N THR A 386 -2.29 11.10 41.91
CA THR A 386 -2.76 10.99 43.30
C THR A 386 -1.98 9.87 43.97
N ARG A 387 -1.32 10.21 45.10
CA ARG A 387 -0.54 9.29 45.94
C ARG A 387 -1.32 8.08 46.39
#